data_AF-A0A6A1WP95-F1
#
_entry.id   AF-A0A6A1WP95-F1
#
_cell.length_a   1.000
_cell.length_b   1.000
_cell.length_c   1.000
_cell.angle_alpha   90.00
_cell.angle_beta   90.00
_cell.angle_gamma   90.00
#
_symmetry.space_group_name_H-M   'P 1'
#
loop_
_entity.id
_entity.type
_entity.pdbx_description
1 polymer ?
#
loop_
_entity_poly.entity_id
_entity_poly.type
_entity_poly.pdbx_seq_one_letter_code
_entity_poly.pdbx_strand_id
1 'polypeptide(L)'
;MGYRKTSRNTWVPKRQDSDEDEGDAVAQAEDELEGEEVDAEAMKFDVDADLAADPPIIPSPTRDPDPLSSSDTRFTAFEARMLAMHEAQHKFIQDSFTSMQEEQRQFFAEIRTFMARFPPP
;
A
#
# COMPACT_ATOMS: atom_id res chain seq x y z
N MET A 1 -12.76 4.63 20.18
CA MET A 1 -13.55 3.70 19.34
C MET A 1 -12.59 2.68 18.74
N GLY A 2 -12.65 1.41 19.14
CA GLY A 2 -11.76 0.37 18.62
C GLY A 2 -12.37 -0.40 17.46
N TYR A 3 -11.56 -0.95 16.56
CA TYR A 3 -12.00 -1.87 15.50
C TYR A 3 -11.35 -3.25 15.71
N ARG A 4 -12.04 -4.31 15.28
CA ARG A 4 -11.48 -5.67 15.23
C ARG A 4 -11.55 -6.21 13.80
N LYS A 5 -10.54 -7.00 13.43
CA LYS A 5 -10.52 -7.78 12.18
C LYS A 5 -11.31 -9.06 12.38
N THR A 6 -12.24 -9.32 11.49
CA THR A 6 -12.91 -10.64 11.37
C THR A 6 -12.01 -11.62 10.61
N SER A 7 -12.32 -12.91 10.65
CA SER A 7 -11.68 -13.95 9.82
C SER A 7 -11.76 -13.68 8.31
N ARG A 8 -12.71 -12.85 7.86
CA ARG A 8 -12.83 -12.38 6.47
C ARG A 8 -12.10 -11.07 6.19
N ASN A 9 -11.16 -10.68 7.04
CA ASN A 9 -10.36 -9.45 6.95
C ASN A 9 -11.19 -8.13 6.89
N THR A 10 -12.46 -8.16 7.28
CA THR A 10 -13.29 -6.96 7.41
C THR A 10 -13.12 -6.32 8.80
N TRP A 11 -13.06 -4.98 8.84
CA TRP A 11 -12.94 -4.19 10.07
C TRP A 11 -14.32 -3.85 10.62
N VAL A 12 -14.60 -4.25 11.87
CA VAL A 12 -15.90 -4.03 12.52
C VAL A 12 -15.71 -3.27 13.84
N PRO A 13 -16.56 -2.30 14.18
CA PRO A 13 -16.52 -1.61 15.47
C PRO A 13 -16.60 -2.60 16.63
N LYS A 14 -15.70 -2.44 17.61
CA LYS A 14 -15.62 -3.30 18.79
C LYS A 14 -16.78 -2.92 19.72
N ARG A 15 -17.74 -3.84 19.91
CA ARG A 15 -18.81 -3.72 20.93
C ARG A 15 -18.18 -3.84 22.32
N GLN A 16 -18.58 -2.98 23.26
CA GLN A 16 -17.99 -2.85 24.60
C GLN A 16 -18.77 -3.60 25.69
N ASP A 17 -19.39 -4.74 25.37
CA ASP A 17 -20.23 -5.46 26.32
C ASP A 17 -19.69 -6.88 26.57
N SER A 18 -19.21 -7.07 27.79
CA SER A 18 -19.06 -8.27 28.64
C SER A 18 -18.64 -9.64 28.08
N ASP A 19 -17.46 -10.04 28.58
CA ASP A 19 -17.14 -11.24 29.39
C ASP A 19 -16.86 -12.61 28.73
N GLU A 20 -15.88 -13.27 29.35
CA GLU A 20 -15.45 -14.69 29.33
C GLU A 20 -14.50 -15.17 28.21
N ASP A 21 -13.20 -15.07 28.54
CA ASP A 21 -12.20 -16.16 28.58
C ASP A 21 -12.46 -17.42 27.71
N GLU A 22 -11.63 -17.60 26.69
CA GLU A 22 -11.09 -18.94 26.40
C GLU A 22 -9.77 -18.84 25.62
N GLY A 23 -8.68 -19.06 26.37
CA GLY A 23 -7.48 -19.81 25.97
C GLY A 23 -6.90 -19.58 24.58
N ASP A 24 -5.78 -18.87 24.52
CA ASP A 24 -4.50 -19.54 24.27
C ASP A 24 -3.38 -18.51 24.51
N ALA A 25 -2.75 -18.58 25.69
CA ALA A 25 -1.50 -17.90 25.94
C ALA A 25 -0.39 -18.64 25.18
N VAL A 26 -0.36 -18.47 23.85
CA VAL A 26 0.83 -18.82 23.07
C VAL A 26 1.87 -17.79 23.43
N ALA A 27 2.81 -18.20 24.27
CA ALA A 27 4.01 -17.45 24.60
C ALA A 27 4.56 -16.79 23.34
N GLN A 28 4.69 -15.46 23.36
CA GLN A 28 5.61 -14.75 22.50
C GLN A 28 7.00 -15.32 22.78
N ALA A 29 7.40 -16.32 21.99
CA ALA A 29 8.80 -16.46 21.66
C ALA A 29 9.10 -15.27 20.75
N GLU A 30 9.75 -14.27 21.33
CA GLU A 30 10.38 -13.18 20.62
C GLU A 30 11.53 -13.80 19.82
N ASP A 31 11.24 -14.30 18.61
CA ASP A 31 12.30 -14.54 17.64
C ASP A 31 12.73 -13.16 17.13
N GLU A 32 13.68 -12.56 17.86
CA GLU A 32 14.64 -11.62 17.31
C GLU A 32 15.28 -12.30 16.10
N LEU A 33 14.80 -11.98 14.89
CA LEU A 33 15.55 -12.27 13.68
C LEU A 33 16.75 -11.32 13.63
N GLU A 34 17.73 -11.63 14.47
CA GLU A 34 19.10 -11.18 14.33
C GLU A 34 19.56 -11.58 12.92
N GLY A 35 20.05 -10.59 12.17
CA GLY A 35 20.39 -10.75 10.77
C GLY A 35 21.42 -11.86 10.57
N GLU A 36 20.96 -12.98 9.98
CA GLU A 36 21.86 -13.91 9.35
C GLU A 36 22.03 -13.45 7.89
N GLU A 37 23.15 -12.78 7.67
CA GLU A 37 23.64 -12.46 6.35
C GLU A 37 23.95 -13.78 5.66
N VAL A 38 23.02 -14.26 4.82
CA VAL A 38 23.24 -15.46 4.02
C VAL A 38 24.36 -15.15 3.03
N ASP A 39 25.57 -15.53 3.42
CA ASP A 39 26.75 -15.50 2.58
C ASP A 39 26.50 -16.39 1.35
N ALA A 40 26.36 -15.76 0.18
CA ALA A 40 26.13 -16.45 -1.08
C ALA A 40 27.37 -17.21 -1.58
N GLU A 41 28.49 -17.16 -0.85
CA GLU A 41 29.77 -17.74 -1.24
C GLU A 41 30.02 -19.12 -0.60
N ALA A 42 29.17 -20.13 -0.84
CA ALA A 42 29.60 -21.55 -0.83
C ALA A 42 28.48 -22.54 -1.18
N MET A 43 27.92 -22.47 -2.39
CA MET A 43 27.16 -23.60 -2.92
C MET A 43 28.11 -24.48 -3.74
N LYS A 44 28.93 -25.28 -3.05
CA LYS A 44 29.86 -26.23 -3.70
C LYS A 44 29.04 -27.41 -4.22
N PHE A 45 28.81 -27.45 -5.53
CA PHE A 45 28.18 -28.57 -6.22
C PHE A 45 29.27 -29.59 -6.56
N ASP A 46 29.35 -30.69 -5.80
CA ASP A 46 30.26 -31.79 -6.09
C ASP A 46 29.77 -32.53 -7.36
N VAL A 47 30.33 -32.13 -8.50
CA VAL A 47 30.26 -32.90 -9.74
C VAL A 47 31.34 -33.97 -9.66
N ASP A 48 30.95 -35.18 -9.26
CA ASP A 48 31.81 -36.35 -9.40
C ASP A 48 32.16 -36.55 -10.88
N ALA A 49 33.43 -36.31 -11.20
CA ALA A 49 33.98 -36.54 -12.52
C ALA A 49 34.28 -38.03 -12.69
N ASP A 50 33.34 -38.77 -13.28
CA ASP A 50 33.68 -40.04 -13.92
C ASP A 50 32.96 -40.24 -15.26
N LEU A 51 33.76 -40.70 -16.22
CA LEU A 51 33.40 -41.38 -17.47
C LEU A 51 32.88 -40.56 -18.67
N ALA A 52 33.85 -40.06 -19.43
CA ALA A 52 33.92 -40.01 -20.89
C ALA A 52 32.64 -40.39 -21.70
N ALA A 53 31.87 -39.37 -22.09
CA ALA A 53 31.18 -39.30 -23.38
C ALA A 53 30.91 -37.82 -23.66
N ASP A 54 31.47 -37.28 -24.74
CA ASP A 54 31.24 -35.89 -25.16
C ASP A 54 29.73 -35.71 -25.46
N PRO A 55 28.96 -34.97 -24.65
CA PRO A 55 27.53 -34.79 -24.92
C PRO A 55 27.37 -33.85 -26.12
N PRO A 56 26.34 -34.04 -26.97
CA PRO A 56 26.11 -33.14 -28.09
C PRO A 56 25.96 -31.71 -27.56
N ILE A 57 26.83 -30.81 -28.03
CA ILE A 57 26.79 -29.38 -27.67
C ILE A 57 25.44 -28.85 -28.13
N ILE A 58 24.55 -28.63 -27.18
CA ILE A 58 23.24 -28.03 -27.41
C ILE A 58 23.51 -26.56 -27.79
N PRO A 59 23.00 -26.05 -28.94
CA PRO A 59 23.19 -24.66 -29.29
C PRO A 59 22.58 -23.76 -28.21
N SER A 60 23.26 -22.67 -27.87
CA SER A 60 22.74 -21.66 -26.95
C SER A 60 21.36 -21.19 -27.43
N PRO A 61 20.39 -20.97 -26.52
CA PRO A 61 19.09 -20.45 -26.89
C PRO A 61 19.28 -19.17 -27.71
N THR A 62 18.81 -19.18 -28.95
CA THR A 62 18.77 -17.96 -29.76
C THR A 62 17.83 -17.02 -29.04
N ARG A 63 18.38 -15.91 -28.51
CA ARG A 63 17.58 -14.88 -27.85
C ARG A 63 16.79 -14.19 -28.94
N ASP A 64 15.57 -14.67 -29.18
CA ASP A 64 14.60 -13.95 -29.99
C ASP A 64 14.49 -12.53 -29.43
N PRO A 65 14.63 -11.48 -30.25
CA PRO A 65 14.41 -10.13 -29.78
C PRO A 65 12.95 -10.06 -29.32
N ASP A 66 12.75 -9.83 -28.02
CA ASP A 66 11.42 -9.75 -27.43
C ASP A 66 10.52 -8.84 -28.28
N PRO A 67 9.29 -9.27 -28.62
CA PRO A 67 8.36 -8.40 -29.31
C PRO A 67 8.03 -7.24 -28.38
N LEU A 68 8.65 -6.06 -28.61
CA LEU A 68 8.40 -4.76 -27.96
C LEU A 68 7.44 -4.89 -26.77
N SER A 69 8.03 -5.21 -25.62
CA SER A 69 7.35 -5.92 -24.54
C SER A 69 6.05 -5.23 -24.11
N SER A 70 4.94 -5.97 -24.21
CA SER A 70 3.61 -5.56 -23.71
C SER A 70 3.63 -5.10 -22.24
N SER A 71 4.62 -5.52 -21.45
CA SER A 71 4.84 -5.04 -20.08
C SER A 71 5.05 -3.53 -20.02
N ASP A 72 5.82 -2.97 -20.95
CA ASP A 72 6.29 -1.59 -20.87
C ASP A 72 5.11 -0.64 -21.05
N THR A 73 4.21 -0.97 -21.99
CA THR A 73 2.97 -0.21 -22.20
C THR A 73 2.04 -0.27 -20.98
N ARG A 74 1.90 -1.44 -20.34
CA ARG A 74 1.03 -1.60 -19.16
C ARG A 74 1.60 -0.91 -17.92
N PHE A 75 2.92 -0.94 -17.76
CA PHE A 75 3.61 -0.24 -16.69
C PHE A 75 3.45 1.28 -16.83
N THR A 76 3.69 1.83 -18.02
CA THR A 76 3.47 3.27 -18.28
C THR A 76 2.01 3.67 -18.07
N ALA A 77 1.04 2.85 -18.50
CA ALA A 77 -0.38 3.13 -18.26
C ALA A 77 -0.75 3.11 -16.77
N PHE A 78 -0.12 2.24 -15.98
CA PHE A 78 -0.28 2.20 -14.53
C PHE A 78 0.29 3.45 -13.87
N GLU A 79 1.52 3.85 -14.21
CA GLU A 79 2.14 5.08 -13.70
C GLU A 79 1.30 6.31 -14.02
N ALA A 80 0.84 6.43 -15.26
CA ALA A 80 -0.04 7.53 -15.69
C ALA A 80 -1.34 7.57 -14.86
N ARG A 81 -1.94 6.41 -14.57
CA ARG A 81 -3.14 6.33 -13.73
C ARG A 81 -2.85 6.73 -12.27
N MET A 82 -1.73 6.30 -11.70
CA MET A 82 -1.32 6.67 -10.34
C MET A 82 -1.10 8.18 -10.22
N LEU A 83 -0.41 8.79 -11.20
CA LEU A 83 -0.17 10.23 -11.23
C LEU A 83 -1.46 11.02 -11.38
N ALA A 84 -2.33 10.62 -12.32
CA ALA A 84 -3.61 11.30 -12.54
C ALA A 84 -4.53 11.23 -11.30
N MET A 85 -4.55 10.09 -10.62
CA MET A 85 -5.30 9.92 -9.37
C MET A 85 -4.74 10.81 -8.26
N HIS A 86 -3.42 10.85 -8.11
CA HIS A 86 -2.76 11.71 -7.11
C HIS A 86 -3.05 13.19 -7.36
N GLU A 87 -2.94 13.64 -8.62
CA GLU A 87 -3.26 15.02 -9.00
C GLU A 87 -4.74 15.35 -8.72
N ALA A 88 -5.66 14.46 -9.09
CA ALA A 88 -7.08 14.64 -8.83
C ALA A 88 -7.41 14.71 -7.33
N GLN A 89 -6.75 13.90 -6.49
CA GLN A 89 -6.92 13.95 -5.04
C GLN A 89 -6.39 15.26 -4.46
N HIS A 90 -5.20 15.69 -4.86
CA HIS A 90 -4.63 16.95 -4.39
C HIS A 90 -5.55 18.13 -4.76
N LYS A 91 -6.01 18.16 -6.01
CA LYS A 91 -6.97 19.16 -6.47
C LYS A 91 -8.27 19.11 -5.68
N PHE A 92 -8.82 17.93 -5.43
CA PHE A 92 -10.05 17.78 -4.64
C PHE A 92 -9.90 18.36 -3.23
N ILE A 93 -8.78 18.08 -2.56
CA ILE A 93 -8.52 18.59 -1.21
C ILE A 93 -8.42 20.12 -1.24
N GLN A 94 -7.67 20.67 -2.19
CA GLN A 94 -7.52 22.12 -2.35
C GLN A 94 -8.87 22.81 -2.63
N ASP A 95 -9.66 22.28 -3.57
CA ASP A 95 -10.97 22.80 -3.92
C ASP A 95 -11.93 22.71 -2.73
N SER A 96 -11.89 21.62 -1.95
CA SER A 96 -12.73 21.49 -0.74
C SER A 96 -12.37 22.50 0.35
N PHE A 97 -11.07 22.77 0.56
CA PHE A 97 -10.63 23.76 1.56
C PHE A 97 -11.02 25.18 1.15
N THR A 98 -10.81 25.53 -0.12
CA THR A 98 -11.21 26.85 -0.65
C THR A 98 -12.72 27.04 -0.63
N SER A 99 -13.49 26.02 -0.99
CA SER A 99 -14.97 26.02 -0.89
C SER A 99 -15.44 26.25 0.55
N MET A 100 -14.88 25.49 1.51
CA MET A 100 -15.24 25.64 2.92
C MET A 100 -14.87 27.03 3.46
N GLN A 101 -13.73 27.59 3.05
CA GLN A 101 -13.34 28.94 3.43
C GLN A 101 -14.33 29.99 2.93
N GLU A 102 -14.81 29.85 1.69
CA GLU A 102 -15.80 30.76 1.11
C GLU A 102 -17.16 30.65 1.82
N GLU A 103 -17.60 29.42 2.14
CA GLU A 103 -18.83 29.20 2.91
C GLU A 103 -18.73 29.85 4.31
N GLN A 104 -17.60 29.69 5.00
CA GLN A 104 -17.35 30.37 6.27
C GLN A 104 -17.40 31.89 6.13
N ARG A 105 -16.77 32.45 5.07
CA ARG A 105 -16.82 33.89 4.79
C ARG A 105 -18.26 34.37 4.61
N GLN A 106 -19.08 33.63 3.86
CA GLN A 106 -20.48 33.95 3.63
C GLN A 106 -21.29 33.89 4.91
N PHE A 107 -21.11 32.84 5.72
CA PHE A 107 -21.77 32.70 7.02
C PHE A 107 -21.50 33.90 7.93
N PHE A 108 -20.25 34.33 8.06
CA PHE A 108 -19.92 35.50 8.88
C PHE A 108 -20.46 36.82 8.30
N ALA A 109 -20.50 36.96 6.97
CA ALA A 109 -21.12 38.11 6.33
C ALA A 109 -22.63 38.15 6.61
N GLU A 110 -23.30 36.99 6.58
CA GLU A 110 -24.72 36.85 6.91
C GLU A 110 -24.98 37.21 8.38
N ILE A 111 -24.22 36.64 9.32
CA ILE A 111 -24.35 36.96 10.75
C ILE A 111 -24.12 38.45 11.02
N ARG A 112 -23.11 39.07 10.39
CA ARG A 112 -22.87 40.51 10.52
C ARG A 112 -24.07 41.32 10.02
N THR A 113 -24.61 40.95 8.87
CA THR A 113 -25.80 41.60 8.30
C THR A 113 -27.02 41.43 9.18
N PHE A 114 -27.18 40.24 9.77
CA PHE A 114 -28.25 39.95 10.72
C PHE A 114 -28.13 40.81 11.98
N MET A 115 -26.94 40.89 12.60
CA MET A 115 -26.70 41.72 13.79
C MET A 115 -26.88 43.21 13.51
N ALA A 116 -26.55 43.69 12.31
CA ALA A 116 -26.74 45.09 11.93
C ALA A 116 -28.21 45.54 11.95
N ARG A 117 -29.18 44.60 11.91
CA ARG A 117 -30.61 44.90 12.07
C ARG A 117 -31.00 45.23 13.51
N PHE A 118 -30.18 44.85 14.48
CA PHE A 118 -30.39 45.10 15.91
C PHE A 118 -29.24 45.96 16.43
N PRO A 119 -29.25 47.27 16.13
CA PRO A 119 -28.24 48.18 16.66
C PRO A 119 -28.31 48.16 18.20
N PRO A 120 -27.15 48.27 18.89
CA PRO A 120 -27.12 48.31 20.35
C PRO A 120 -27.92 49.52 20.88
N PRO A 121 -28.51 49.40 22.10
CA PRO A 121 -29.33 50.43 22.72
C PRO A 121 -28.55 51.69 23.12
#